data_AF-A0A2I1DT10-F1
#
_entry.id   AF-A0A2I1DT10-F1
#
_cell.length_a   1.000
_cell.length_b   1.000
_cell.length_c   1.000
_cell.angle_alpha   90.00
_cell.angle_beta   90.00
_cell.angle_gamma   90.00
#
_symmetry.space_group_name_H-M   'P 1'
#
loop_
_entity.id
_entity.type
_entity.pdbx_description
1 polymer ?
#
loop_
_entity_poly.entity_id
_entity_poly.type
_entity_poly.pdbx_seq_one_letter_code
_entity_poly.pdbx_strand_id
1 'polypeptide(L)'
;MLKNRIKLPPRPLNAFILYRRDLMNNPEFKDRPAREKKAKKVSKEIADRWHNENDETKNVFYALARIANKKHKEIYKNYKF
;
A
#
# COMPACT_ATOMS: atom_id res chain seq x y z
N MET A 1 -0.33 32.30 6.07
CA MET A 1 0.21 31.52 7.19
C MET A 1 0.15 30.03 6.88
N LEU A 2 1.25 29.43 6.42
CA LEU A 2 1.34 27.98 6.26
C LEU A 2 1.59 27.37 7.64
N LYS A 3 0.59 26.67 8.19
CA LYS A 3 0.75 25.92 9.44
C LYS A 3 1.84 24.86 9.21
N ASN A 4 2.99 25.05 9.84
CA ASN A 4 4.04 24.02 9.99
C ASN A 4 3.44 22.83 10.75
N ARG A 5 2.78 21.92 10.03
CA ARG A 5 2.42 20.61 10.56
C ARG A 5 3.72 19.84 10.73
N ILE A 6 4.09 19.55 11.97
CA ILE A 6 5.11 18.54 12.28
C ILE A 6 4.70 17.28 11.51
N LYS A 7 5.47 16.91 10.48
CA LYS A 7 5.20 15.72 9.67
C LYS A 7 5.55 14.52 10.53
N LEU A 8 4.57 14.02 11.28
CA LEU A 8 4.67 12.74 11.96
C LEU A 8 5.06 11.68 10.92
N PRO A 9 5.98 10.77 11.27
CA PRO A 9 6.38 9.71 10.36
C PRO A 9 5.15 8.90 9.91
N PRO A 10 5.03 8.61 8.60
CA PRO A 10 3.91 7.82 8.08
C PRO A 10 3.99 6.40 8.64
N ARG A 11 2.87 5.67 8.68
CA ARG A 11 2.87 4.26 9.08
C ARG A 11 3.67 3.41 8.08
N PRO A 12 4.39 2.37 8.54
CA PRO A 12 4.98 1.39 7.63
C PRO A 12 3.88 0.72 6.79
N LEU A 13 4.18 0.45 5.53
CA LEU A 13 3.23 -0.17 4.61
C LEU A 13 3.07 -1.66 4.95
N ASN A 14 1.83 -2.11 5.08
CA ASN A 14 1.51 -3.52 5.20
C ASN A 14 1.44 -4.21 3.83
N ALA A 15 1.29 -5.55 3.84
CA ALA A 15 1.27 -6.36 2.62
C ALA A 15 0.17 -5.93 1.63
N PHE A 16 -1.05 -5.70 2.11
CA PHE A 16 -2.17 -5.28 1.27
C PHE A 16 -1.92 -3.92 0.60
N ILE A 17 -1.34 -2.95 1.32
CA ILE A 17 -1.03 -1.63 0.73
C ILE A 17 0.07 -1.73 -0.32
N LEU A 18 1.05 -2.62 -0.13
CA LEU A 18 2.08 -2.90 -1.12
C LEU A 18 1.48 -3.58 -2.37
N TYR A 19 0.64 -4.60 -2.19
CA TYR A 19 -0.11 -5.26 -3.26
C TYR A 19 -0.96 -4.26 -4.05
N ARG A 20 -1.72 -3.42 -3.34
CA ARG A 20 -2.52 -2.36 -3.96
C ARG A 20 -1.67 -1.44 -4.82
N ARG A 21 -0.50 -1.00 -4.33
CA ARG A 21 0.39 -0.10 -5.09
C ARG A 21 0.92 -0.77 -6.35
N ASP A 22 1.28 -2.04 -6.25
CA ASP A 22 1.73 -2.84 -7.38
C ASP A 22 0.64 -2.93 -8.46
N LEU A 23 -0.58 -3.35 -8.08
CA LEU A 23 -1.72 -3.38 -8.98
C LEU A 23 -2.04 -2.02 -9.60
N MET A 24 -2.03 -0.95 -8.80
CA MET A 24 -2.32 0.41 -9.29
C MET A 24 -1.28 0.93 -10.28
N ASN A 25 -0.06 0.37 -10.27
CA ASN A 25 0.99 0.68 -11.23
C ASN A 25 0.93 -0.17 -12.50
N ASN A 26 0.23 -1.31 -12.46
CA ASN A 26 -0.02 -2.14 -13.64
C ASN A 26 -0.86 -1.36 -14.67
N PRO A 27 -0.56 -1.44 -15.99
CA PRO A 27 -1.35 -0.84 -17.05
C PRO A 27 -2.86 -1.07 -16.92
N GLU A 28 -3.25 -2.25 -16.44
CA GLU A 28 -4.65 -2.63 -16.22
C GLU A 28 -5.41 -1.63 -15.32
N PHE A 29 -4.76 -1.05 -14.32
CA PHE A 29 -5.35 -0.01 -13.45
C PHE A 29 -4.89 1.39 -13.83
N LYS A 30 -3.62 1.52 -14.19
CA LYS A 30 -2.96 2.81 -14.49
C LYS A 30 -3.59 3.50 -15.70
N ASP A 31 -4.02 2.75 -16.70
CA ASP A 31 -4.51 3.32 -17.97
C ASP A 31 -6.04 3.38 -18.04
N ARG A 32 -6.75 2.98 -16.96
CA ARG A 32 -8.22 3.04 -16.93
C ARG A 32 -8.75 4.48 -17.13
N PRO A 33 -9.90 4.63 -17.80
CA PRO A 33 -10.62 5.90 -17.85
C PRO A 33 -10.92 6.43 -16.44
N ALA A 34 -10.91 7.76 -16.27
CA ALA A 34 -11.12 8.40 -14.96
C ALA A 34 -12.44 7.96 -14.27
N ARG A 35 -13.51 7.73 -15.06
CA ARG A 35 -14.81 7.23 -14.57
C ARG A 35 -14.74 5.87 -13.88
N GLU A 36 -13.75 5.04 -14.25
CA GLU A 36 -13.51 3.70 -13.72
C GLU A 36 -12.51 3.70 -12.57
N LYS A 37 -11.72 4.76 -12.41
CA LYS A 37 -10.77 4.96 -11.30
C LYS A 37 -11.40 5.48 -10.01
N LYS A 38 -12.73 5.42 -9.88
CA LYS A 38 -13.43 5.85 -8.65
C LYS A 38 -12.89 5.06 -7.46
N ALA A 39 -12.36 5.76 -6.46
CA ALA A 39 -11.64 5.16 -5.34
C ALA A 39 -12.42 4.04 -4.63
N LYS A 40 -13.74 4.21 -4.44
CA LYS A 40 -14.61 3.18 -3.86
C LYS A 40 -14.63 1.88 -4.68
N LYS A 41 -14.77 1.99 -6.01
CA LYS A 41 -14.83 0.83 -6.92
C LYS A 41 -13.49 0.11 -6.95
N VAL A 42 -12.41 0.84 -7.20
CA VAL A 42 -11.04 0.31 -7.24
C VAL A 42 -10.66 -0.36 -5.92
N SER A 43 -11.06 0.22 -4.78
CA SER A 43 -10.73 -0.36 -3.48
C SER A 43 -11.47 -1.65 -3.19
N LYS A 44 -12.74 -1.74 -3.60
CA LYS A 44 -13.49 -3.00 -3.50
C LYS A 44 -12.86 -4.07 -4.38
N GLU A 45 -12.59 -3.75 -5.65
CA GLU A 45 -11.99 -4.69 -6.59
C GLU A 45 -10.64 -5.22 -6.12
N ILE A 46 -9.74 -4.35 -5.65
CA ILE A 46 -8.43 -4.77 -5.15
C ILE A 46 -8.54 -5.62 -3.88
N ALA A 47 -9.51 -5.33 -3.00
CA ALA A 47 -9.76 -6.16 -1.84
C ALA A 47 -10.25 -7.55 -2.25
N ASP A 48 -11.19 -7.63 -3.19
CA ASP A 48 -11.71 -8.89 -3.72
C ASP A 48 -10.59 -9.72 -4.38
N ARG A 49 -9.70 -9.07 -5.16
CA ARG A 49 -8.51 -9.73 -5.72
C ARG A 49 -7.57 -10.24 -4.64
N TRP A 50 -7.24 -9.41 -3.65
CA TRP A 50 -6.38 -9.81 -2.55
C TRP A 50 -6.95 -11.01 -1.79
N HIS A 51 -8.26 -11.08 -1.57
CA HIS A 51 -8.88 -12.23 -0.91
C HIS A 51 -8.71 -13.52 -1.72
N ASN A 52 -8.88 -13.44 -3.05
CA ASN A 52 -8.79 -14.59 -3.96
C ASN A 52 -7.36 -14.89 -4.44
N GLU A 53 -6.39 -14.04 -4.13
CA GLU A 53 -4.99 -14.22 -4.54
C GLU A 53 -4.38 -15.48 -3.90
N ASN A 54 -3.47 -16.14 -4.61
CA ASN A 54 -2.81 -17.34 -4.11
C ASN A 54 -1.83 -17.01 -2.95
N ASP A 55 -1.52 -18.03 -2.15
CA ASP A 55 -0.68 -17.87 -0.97
C ASP A 55 0.77 -17.51 -1.32
N GLU A 56 1.29 -17.99 -2.45
CA GLU A 56 2.65 -17.68 -2.91
C GLU A 56 2.81 -16.18 -3.14
N THR A 57 1.91 -15.58 -3.92
CA THR A 57 1.88 -14.14 -4.18
C THR A 57 1.68 -13.37 -2.86
N LYS A 58 0.73 -13.76 -2.01
CA LYS A 58 0.53 -13.11 -0.70
C LYS A 58 1.80 -13.18 0.16
N ASN A 59 2.51 -14.31 0.17
CA ASN A 59 3.75 -14.51 0.92
C ASN A 59 4.87 -13.57 0.47
N VAL A 60 4.96 -13.27 -0.84
CA VAL A 60 5.87 -12.23 -1.35
C VAL A 60 5.55 -10.88 -0.73
N PHE A 61 4.28 -10.44 -0.73
CA PHE A 61 3.89 -9.15 -0.15
C PHE A 61 4.04 -9.10 1.38
N TYR A 62 3.83 -10.23 2.08
CA TYR A 62 4.16 -10.33 3.50
C TYR A 62 5.66 -10.18 3.76
N ALA A 63 6.51 -10.80 2.93
CA ALA A 63 7.96 -10.61 3.02
C ALA A 63 8.36 -9.15 2.78
N LEU A 64 7.77 -8.50 1.76
CA LEU A 64 7.99 -7.07 1.49
C LEU A 64 7.52 -6.19 2.65
N ALA A 65 6.39 -6.51 3.28
CA ALA A 65 5.91 -5.79 4.46
C ALA A 65 6.88 -5.89 5.64
N ARG A 66 7.48 -7.07 5.88
CA ARG A 66 8.53 -7.22 6.91
C ARG A 66 9.74 -6.33 6.61
N ILE A 67 10.19 -6.28 5.35
CA ILE A 67 11.29 -5.42 4.92
C ILE A 67 10.93 -3.94 5.09
N ALA A 68 9.72 -3.54 4.68
CA ALA A 68 9.24 -2.16 4.83
C ALA A 68 9.21 -1.74 6.29
N ASN A 69 8.77 -2.63 7.19
CA ASN A 69 8.73 -2.37 8.62
C ASN A 69 10.14 -2.27 9.23
N LYS A 70 11.07 -3.12 8.79
CA LYS A 70 12.49 -3.03 9.19
C LYS A 70 13.11 -1.69 8.77
N LYS A 71 12.98 -1.32 7.49
CA LYS A 71 13.48 -0.04 6.97
C LYS A 71 12.83 1.16 7.67
N HIS A 72 11.54 1.08 7.98
CA HIS A 72 10.83 2.14 8.69
C HIS A 72 11.42 2.37 10.08
N LYS A 73 11.70 1.30 10.84
CA LYS A 73 12.36 1.40 12.16
C LYS A 73 13.78 1.97 12.10
N GLU A 74 14.51 1.68 11.03
CA GLU A 74 15.86 2.23 10.80
C GLU A 74 15.82 3.74 10.52
N ILE A 75 14.84 4.19 9.70
CA ILE A 75 14.66 5.61 9.34
C ILE A 75 14.08 6.41 10.51
N TYR A 76 13.05 5.87 11.18
CA TYR A 76 12.31 6.55 12.24
C TYR A 76 12.63 5.91 13.59
N LYS A 77 13.81 6.24 14.10
CA LYS A 77 14.25 5.81 15.43
C LYS A 77 13.23 6.23 16.49
N ASN A 78 12.91 5.34 17.43
CA ASN A 78 11.92 5.54 18.49
C ASN A 78 10.47 5.71 18.02
N TYR A 79 10.13 5.35 16.78
CA TYR A 79 8.74 5.32 16.33
C TYR A 79 7.90 4.36 17.18
N LYS A 80 6.81 4.88 17.75
CA LYS A 80 5.78 4.11 18.45
C LYS A 80 4.44 4.34 17.75
N PHE A 81 3.65 3.27 17.67
CA PHE A 81 2.33 3.26 17.06
C PHE A 81 1.26 3.55 18.10
#